data_AF-A0A3N4R8U8-F1
#
_entry.id   AF-A0A3N4R8U8-F1
#
_cell.length_a   1.000
_cell.length_b   1.000
_cell.length_c   1.000
_cell.angle_alpha   90.00
_cell.angle_beta   90.00
_cell.angle_gamma   90.00
#
_symmetry.space_group_name_H-M   'P 1'
#
loop_
_entity.id
_entity.type
_entity.pdbx_description
1 polymer ?
#
loop_
_entity_poly.entity_id
_entity_poly.type
_entity_poly.pdbx_seq_one_letter_code
_entity_poly.pdbx_strand_id
1 'polypeptide(L)'
;MLRYEVAAEDLVRSRFALSPAFELANLLRLLDRGGERSLPPGWRERLRPAFLRLRADPAVRAALALHNEKFGADFIAIPPRGMDQTWADDLAAVLAAPPEPARAEIARCLAARPDTDGPARAVLAAPDAVRQVAEALDRTWHALLARDWPQLRALCERDVVHRAGELGQRGWAAALAGLHENVRWRDGGIEVPPFDAATTYSLRGAGLLLVPSVFVWPNVAAHHDEPWPCTLIYPARGISALWEPGAAVPPDALAALLGPLPGPRPGRPGHPRQHHPARPQPAPDPRRGRRPPRRPARRRPPLPRPRGPFGPLPPHPDGRRPDRFGPLTGARARRPPPGVWAGVATVRP
;
A
#
# COMPACT_ATOMS: atom_id res chain seq x y z
N MET A 1 -0.20 21.35 10.76
CA MET A 1 -0.36 20.14 11.59
C MET A 1 -1.54 19.34 11.03
N LEU A 2 -1.33 18.08 10.68
CA LEU A 2 -2.43 17.18 10.30
C LEU A 2 -3.01 16.54 11.55
N ARG A 3 -4.34 16.49 11.68
CA ARG A 3 -5.02 15.78 12.77
C ARG A 3 -6.11 14.87 12.22
N TYR A 4 -6.11 13.61 12.64
CA TYR A 4 -7.25 12.71 12.46
C TYR A 4 -8.10 12.67 13.73
N GLU A 5 -9.39 12.97 13.62
CA GLU A 5 -10.36 12.70 14.67
C GLU A 5 -10.77 11.23 14.61
N VAL A 6 -10.65 10.54 15.74
CA VAL A 6 -10.77 9.09 15.81
C VAL A 6 -11.89 8.71 16.77
N ALA A 7 -12.95 8.11 16.24
CA ALA A 7 -13.97 7.47 17.06
C ALA A 7 -13.54 6.04 17.45
N ALA A 8 -14.19 5.47 18.47
CA ALA A 8 -13.91 4.09 18.87
C ALA A 8 -14.12 3.08 17.71
N GLU A 9 -15.11 3.30 16.86
CA GLU A 9 -15.35 2.45 15.69
C GLU A 9 -14.24 2.55 14.63
N ASP A 10 -13.57 3.69 14.51
CA ASP A 10 -12.42 3.84 13.62
C ASP A 10 -11.24 2.99 14.07
N LEU A 11 -11.02 2.87 15.38
CA LEU A 11 -9.97 2.02 15.93
C LEU A 11 -10.23 0.54 15.59
N VAL A 12 -11.48 0.10 15.64
CA VAL A 12 -11.87 -1.28 15.29
C VAL A 12 -11.69 -1.57 13.80
N ARG A 13 -11.88 -0.57 12.94
CA ARG A 13 -11.79 -0.69 11.48
C ARG A 13 -10.40 -0.37 10.90
N SER A 14 -9.49 0.12 11.75
CA SER A 14 -8.11 0.36 11.39
C SER A 14 -7.39 -0.93 11.03
N ARG A 15 -6.56 -0.89 9.99
CA ARG A 15 -5.90 -2.08 9.44
C ARG A 15 -4.53 -1.77 8.88
N PHE A 16 -3.70 -2.79 8.75
CA PHE A 16 -2.40 -2.69 8.09
C PHE A 16 -2.50 -3.10 6.62
N ALA A 17 -1.66 -2.50 5.79
CA ALA A 17 -1.46 -2.89 4.40
C ALA A 17 -0.04 -2.56 3.94
N LEU A 18 0.37 -3.12 2.80
CA LEU A 18 1.69 -2.88 2.20
C LEU A 18 1.50 -2.25 0.82
N SER A 19 2.37 -1.32 0.42
CA SER A 19 2.27 -0.67 -0.90
C SER A 19 3.58 -0.76 -1.69
N PRO A 20 3.68 -1.73 -2.63
CA PRO A 20 4.77 -1.79 -3.60
C PRO A 20 4.97 -0.48 -4.38
N ALA A 21 3.89 0.13 -4.87
CA ALA A 21 3.96 1.38 -5.62
C ALA A 21 4.44 2.56 -4.79
N PHE A 22 4.04 2.67 -3.52
CA PHE A 22 4.54 3.73 -2.65
C PHE A 22 6.06 3.57 -2.39
N GLU A 23 6.54 2.34 -2.23
CA GLU A 23 7.96 2.06 -2.05
C GLU A 23 8.77 2.39 -3.31
N LEU A 24 8.26 2.04 -4.50
CA LEU A 24 8.86 2.43 -5.77
C LEU A 24 8.90 3.95 -5.93
N ALA A 25 7.79 4.63 -5.65
CA ALA A 25 7.69 6.09 -5.75
C ALA A 25 8.70 6.79 -4.84
N ASN A 26 8.87 6.33 -3.59
CA ASN A 26 9.83 6.94 -2.68
C ASN A 26 11.28 6.58 -3.02
N LEU A 27 11.56 5.37 -3.49
CA LEU A 27 12.88 5.03 -4.03
C LEU A 27 13.24 5.94 -5.22
N LEU A 28 12.30 6.16 -6.14
CA LEU A 28 12.49 7.06 -7.27
C LEU A 28 12.75 8.51 -6.84
N ARG A 29 11.96 9.03 -5.88
CA ARG A 29 12.16 10.38 -5.31
C ARG A 29 13.52 10.51 -4.64
N LEU A 30 13.95 9.47 -3.91
CA LEU A 30 15.28 9.42 -3.28
C LEU A 30 16.39 9.51 -4.33
N LEU A 31 16.31 8.72 -5.39
CA LEU A 31 17.33 8.66 -6.45
C LEU A 31 17.36 9.92 -7.34
N ASP A 32 16.21 10.48 -7.70
CA ASP A 32 16.13 11.69 -8.52
C ASP A 32 16.76 12.91 -7.82
N ARG A 33 16.74 12.93 -6.49
CA ARG A 33 17.32 14.01 -5.66
C ARG A 33 18.78 13.80 -5.27
N GLY A 34 19.44 12.76 -5.75
CA GLY A 34 20.80 12.45 -5.31
C GLY A 34 20.87 11.91 -3.88
N GLY A 35 19.74 11.45 -3.33
CA GLY A 35 19.62 10.91 -1.98
C GLY A 35 20.16 9.49 -1.83
N GLU A 36 20.74 8.89 -2.88
CA GLU A 36 21.33 7.55 -2.81
C GLU A 36 22.42 7.39 -1.76
N ARG A 37 22.99 8.49 -1.22
CA ARG A 37 23.95 8.43 -0.11
C ARG A 37 23.35 7.87 1.17
N SER A 38 22.03 7.97 1.33
CA SER A 38 21.29 7.39 2.46
C SER A 38 21.02 5.89 2.29
N LEU A 39 21.31 5.32 1.11
CA LEU A 39 21.18 3.88 0.86
C LEU A 39 22.47 3.13 1.27
N PRO A 40 22.35 1.84 1.61
CA PRO A 40 23.52 0.98 1.81
C PRO A 40 24.48 1.04 0.63
N PRO A 41 25.80 0.95 0.85
CA PRO A 41 26.79 1.01 -0.23
C PRO A 41 26.50 0.07 -1.40
N GLY A 42 26.25 -1.21 -1.12
CA GLY A 42 25.95 -2.19 -2.17
C GLY A 42 24.62 -1.95 -2.91
N TRP A 43 23.65 -1.30 -2.27
CA TRP A 43 22.42 -0.88 -2.94
C TRP A 43 22.67 0.33 -3.84
N ARG A 44 23.35 1.36 -3.33
CA ARG A 44 23.73 2.54 -4.10
C ARG A 44 24.54 2.19 -5.35
N GLU A 45 25.55 1.33 -5.22
CA GLU A 45 26.41 0.89 -6.32
C GLU A 45 25.63 0.16 -7.42
N ARG A 46 24.61 -0.61 -7.04
CA ARG A 46 23.76 -1.34 -7.99
C ARG A 46 22.66 -0.48 -8.59
N LEU A 47 21.95 0.30 -7.77
CA LEU A 47 20.74 1.01 -8.16
C LEU A 47 21.04 2.29 -8.93
N ARG A 48 22.12 3.02 -8.59
CA ARG A 48 22.43 4.30 -9.24
C ARG A 48 22.67 4.14 -10.75
N PRO A 49 23.53 3.22 -11.23
CA PRO A 49 23.72 3.04 -12.67
C PRO A 49 22.44 2.57 -13.38
N ALA A 50 21.65 1.70 -12.76
CA ALA A 50 20.38 1.22 -13.32
C ALA A 50 19.36 2.37 -13.46
N PHE A 51 19.22 3.19 -12.43
CA PHE A 51 18.38 4.38 -12.44
C PHE A 51 18.79 5.38 -13.52
N LEU A 52 20.08 5.67 -13.67
CA LEU A 52 20.56 6.60 -14.68
C LEU A 52 20.24 6.13 -16.11
N ARG A 53 20.33 4.81 -16.37
CA ARG A 53 19.91 4.23 -17.66
C ARG A 53 18.40 4.38 -17.89
N LEU A 54 17.58 4.10 -16.88
CA LEU A 54 16.13 4.28 -16.96
C LEU A 54 15.74 5.75 -17.18
N ARG A 55 16.41 6.68 -16.49
CA ARG A 55 16.14 8.13 -16.57
C ARG A 55 16.44 8.73 -17.96
N ALA A 56 17.15 8.01 -18.83
CA ALA A 56 17.31 8.40 -20.23
C ALA A 56 15.98 8.33 -21.01
N ASP A 57 15.05 7.48 -20.59
CA ASP A 57 13.70 7.35 -21.14
C ASP A 57 12.81 8.55 -20.72
N PRO A 58 12.24 9.32 -21.67
CA PRO A 58 11.29 10.39 -21.37
C PRO A 58 10.08 9.94 -20.53
N ALA A 59 9.62 8.70 -20.66
CA ALA A 59 8.48 8.20 -19.89
C ALA A 59 8.83 7.96 -18.41
N VAL A 60 10.09 7.59 -18.11
CA VAL A 60 10.59 7.52 -16.73
C VAL A 60 10.72 8.92 -16.15
N ARG A 61 11.22 9.89 -16.93
CA ARG A 61 11.26 11.30 -16.48
C ARG A 61 9.87 11.89 -16.27
N ALA A 62 8.89 11.51 -17.09
CA ALA A 62 7.49 11.86 -16.90
C ALA A 62 6.96 11.31 -15.57
N ALA A 63 7.21 10.04 -15.24
CA ALA A 63 6.84 9.47 -13.94
C ALA A 63 7.52 10.21 -12.77
N LEU A 64 8.80 10.57 -12.90
CA LEU A 64 9.52 11.38 -11.90
C LEU A 64 8.91 12.78 -11.72
N ALA A 65 8.44 13.40 -12.80
CA ALA A 65 7.78 14.71 -12.76
C ALA A 65 6.43 14.68 -12.03
N LEU A 66 5.83 13.51 -11.84
CA LEU A 66 4.61 13.32 -11.05
C LEU A 66 4.86 13.28 -9.54
N HIS A 67 6.10 13.48 -9.09
CA HIS A 67 6.44 13.63 -7.69
C HIS A 67 7.29 14.89 -7.45
N ASN A 68 6.98 15.65 -6.42
CA ASN A 68 7.81 16.75 -5.90
C ASN A 68 8.18 16.51 -4.43
N GLU A 69 8.69 17.50 -3.70
CA GLU A 69 9.11 17.34 -2.29
C GLU A 69 7.95 17.14 -1.33
N LYS A 70 6.85 17.82 -1.61
CA LYS A 70 5.66 17.82 -0.79
C LYS A 70 4.77 16.67 -1.20
N PHE A 71 4.41 16.51 -2.47
CA PHE A 71 3.40 15.56 -2.92
C PHE A 71 3.71 14.78 -4.20
N GLY A 72 2.87 13.77 -4.46
CA GLY A 72 2.80 13.03 -5.72
C GLY A 72 1.43 13.11 -6.38
N ALA A 73 1.33 12.57 -7.59
CA ALA A 73 0.05 12.16 -8.16
C ALA A 73 -0.46 10.92 -7.39
N ASP A 74 -1.73 10.92 -7.02
CA ASP A 74 -2.33 9.86 -6.22
C ASP A 74 -2.59 8.63 -7.10
N PHE A 75 -2.88 8.84 -8.40
CA PHE A 75 -3.17 7.74 -9.32
C PHE A 75 -1.97 6.80 -9.57
N ILE A 76 -0.73 7.20 -9.26
CA ILE A 76 0.47 6.36 -9.40
C ILE A 76 0.90 5.68 -8.08
N ALA A 77 0.31 6.08 -6.96
CA ALA A 77 0.58 5.52 -5.63
C ALA A 77 -0.74 5.41 -4.85
N ILE A 78 -1.70 4.70 -5.42
CA ILE A 78 -3.03 4.49 -4.84
C ILE A 78 -2.89 3.73 -3.50
N PRO A 79 -3.64 4.11 -2.44
CA PRO A 79 -3.60 3.37 -1.18
C PRO A 79 -3.85 1.87 -1.37
N PRO A 80 -3.02 1.02 -0.74
CA PRO A 80 -3.13 -0.42 -0.91
C PRO A 80 -4.40 -0.96 -0.24
N ARG A 81 -4.86 -2.12 -0.69
CA ARG A 81 -6.08 -2.74 -0.18
C ARG A 81 -5.84 -3.56 1.09
N GLY A 82 -4.67 -4.17 1.21
CA GLY A 82 -4.36 -5.09 2.30
C GLY A 82 -2.90 -5.54 2.33
N MET A 83 -2.63 -6.55 3.16
CA MET A 83 -1.29 -7.10 3.34
C MET A 83 -0.81 -7.90 2.13
N ASP A 84 -1.72 -8.51 1.37
CA ASP A 84 -1.43 -9.33 0.18
C ASP A 84 -1.19 -8.51 -1.10
N GLN A 85 -1.24 -7.17 -1.02
CA GLN A 85 -1.03 -6.27 -2.15
C GLN A 85 0.26 -6.61 -2.93
N THR A 86 0.12 -6.78 -4.24
CA THR A 86 1.23 -7.05 -5.17
C THR A 86 1.49 -5.87 -6.10
N TRP A 87 2.68 -5.86 -6.72
CA TRP A 87 2.99 -4.89 -7.76
C TRP A 87 2.00 -4.96 -8.94
N ALA A 88 1.53 -6.17 -9.28
CA ALA A 88 0.55 -6.35 -10.35
C ALA A 88 -0.80 -5.69 -10.02
N ASP A 89 -1.22 -5.75 -8.75
CA ASP A 89 -2.44 -5.07 -8.29
C ASP A 89 -2.31 -3.54 -8.36
N ASP A 90 -1.15 -3.02 -7.96
CA ASP A 90 -0.86 -1.59 -8.04
C ASP A 90 -0.83 -1.13 -9.50
N LEU A 91 -0.09 -1.82 -10.36
CA LEU A 91 0.01 -1.48 -11.79
C LEU A 91 -1.36 -1.52 -12.48
N ALA A 92 -2.18 -2.53 -12.17
CA ALA A 92 -3.55 -2.61 -12.67
C ALA A 92 -4.42 -1.43 -12.19
N ALA A 93 -4.23 -0.97 -10.95
CA ALA A 93 -4.93 0.20 -10.42
C ALA A 93 -4.48 1.50 -11.11
N VAL A 94 -3.19 1.67 -11.38
CA VAL A 94 -2.66 2.81 -12.17
C VAL A 94 -3.27 2.82 -13.58
N LEU A 95 -3.27 1.67 -14.26
CA LEU A 95 -3.84 1.53 -15.60
C LEU A 95 -5.36 1.77 -15.65
N ALA A 96 -6.06 1.51 -14.54
CA ALA A 96 -7.49 1.75 -14.39
C ALA A 96 -7.83 3.19 -13.98
N ALA A 97 -6.83 4.06 -13.76
CA ALA A 97 -7.05 5.43 -13.35
C ALA A 97 -7.93 6.18 -14.37
N PRO A 98 -9.03 6.83 -13.92
CA PRO A 98 -9.87 7.61 -14.82
C PRO A 98 -9.09 8.76 -15.50
N PRO A 99 -9.19 8.93 -16.83
CA PRO A 99 -8.34 9.88 -17.56
C PRO A 99 -8.46 11.34 -17.10
N GLU A 100 -9.67 11.80 -16.77
CA GLU A 100 -9.91 13.20 -16.38
C GLU A 100 -9.28 13.55 -15.01
N PRO A 101 -9.55 12.81 -13.92
CA PRO A 101 -8.82 12.96 -12.66
C PRO A 101 -7.30 12.87 -12.83
N ALA A 102 -6.81 11.89 -13.60
CA ALA A 102 -5.38 11.73 -13.85
C ALA A 102 -4.77 12.96 -14.54
N ARG A 103 -5.45 13.54 -15.54
CA ARG A 103 -5.01 14.78 -16.22
C ARG A 103 -4.95 15.97 -15.26
N ALA A 104 -5.93 16.12 -14.38
CA ALA A 104 -5.94 17.18 -13.39
C ALA A 104 -4.76 17.05 -12.41
N GLU A 105 -4.48 15.83 -11.95
CA GLU A 105 -3.31 15.55 -11.10
C GLU A 105 -1.98 15.78 -11.82
N ILE A 106 -1.85 15.35 -13.08
CA ILE A 106 -0.69 15.62 -13.93
C ILE A 106 -0.44 17.13 -14.05
N ALA A 107 -1.48 17.90 -14.35
CA ALA A 107 -1.38 19.36 -14.48
C ALA A 107 -0.89 20.02 -13.18
N ARG A 108 -1.41 19.58 -12.03
CA ARG A 108 -0.97 20.04 -10.70
C ARG A 108 0.49 19.70 -10.43
N CYS A 109 0.94 18.49 -10.75
CA CYS A 109 2.34 18.08 -10.62
C CYS A 109 3.27 18.91 -11.51
N LEU A 110 2.89 19.15 -12.77
CA LEU A 110 3.65 19.98 -13.71
C LEU A 110 3.71 21.45 -13.28
N ALA A 111 2.66 21.98 -12.66
CA ALA A 111 2.66 23.34 -12.09
C ALA A 111 3.64 23.44 -10.91
N ALA A 112 3.78 22.39 -10.11
CA ALA A 112 4.74 22.31 -9.01
C ALA A 112 6.18 21.96 -9.46
N ARG A 113 6.37 21.58 -10.73
CA ARG A 113 7.67 21.23 -11.34
C ARG A 113 7.85 21.91 -12.70
N PRO A 114 8.02 23.26 -12.72
CA PRO A 114 8.11 24.02 -13.97
C PRO A 114 9.34 23.66 -14.80
N ASP A 115 10.36 23.07 -14.18
CA ASP A 115 11.64 22.63 -14.76
C ASP A 115 11.56 21.29 -15.52
N THR A 116 10.39 20.66 -15.59
CA THR A 116 10.18 19.40 -16.34
C THR A 116 10.54 19.56 -17.82
N ASP A 117 11.41 18.70 -18.35
CA ASP A 117 11.91 18.78 -19.74
C ASP A 117 10.81 18.56 -20.79
N GLY A 118 11.02 19.12 -21.98
CA GLY A 118 10.07 19.05 -23.10
C GLY A 118 9.62 17.63 -23.45
N PRO A 119 10.54 16.66 -23.62
CA PRO A 119 10.18 15.26 -23.86
C PRO A 119 9.28 14.64 -22.78
N ALA A 120 9.60 14.83 -21.50
CA ALA A 120 8.76 14.33 -20.39
C ALA A 120 7.38 14.99 -20.36
N ARG A 121 7.32 16.31 -20.61
CA ARG A 121 6.05 17.05 -20.74
C ARG A 121 5.21 16.54 -21.91
N ALA A 122 5.83 16.19 -23.03
CA ALA A 122 5.15 15.63 -24.19
C ALA A 122 4.51 14.27 -23.89
N VAL A 123 5.21 13.40 -23.13
CA VAL A 123 4.63 12.14 -22.63
C VAL A 123 3.40 12.39 -21.76
N LEU A 124 3.49 13.34 -20.82
CA LEU A 124 2.39 13.67 -19.91
C LEU A 124 1.19 14.37 -20.60
N ALA A 125 1.41 15.01 -21.75
CA ALA A 125 0.36 15.62 -22.56
C ALA A 125 -0.32 14.64 -23.53
N ALA A 126 0.25 13.44 -23.73
CA ALA A 126 -0.29 12.46 -24.67
C ALA A 126 -1.65 11.90 -24.21
N PRO A 127 -2.56 11.52 -25.14
CA PRO A 127 -3.85 10.93 -24.80
C PRO A 127 -3.73 9.64 -23.96
N ASP A 128 -2.63 8.91 -24.11
CA ASP A 128 -2.31 7.66 -23.41
C ASP A 128 -1.24 7.83 -22.32
N ALA A 129 -1.04 9.05 -21.79
CA ALA A 129 -0.06 9.38 -20.76
C ALA A 129 -0.08 8.40 -19.57
N VAL A 130 -1.26 8.02 -19.07
CA VAL A 130 -1.40 7.05 -17.96
C VAL A 130 -0.76 5.71 -18.30
N ARG A 131 -0.96 5.21 -19.52
CA ARG A 131 -0.39 3.94 -19.98
C ARG A 131 1.13 4.04 -20.10
N GLN A 132 1.63 5.12 -20.72
CA GLN A 132 3.07 5.33 -20.87
C GLN A 132 3.78 5.43 -19.51
N VAL A 133 3.17 6.13 -18.55
CA VAL A 133 3.67 6.23 -17.18
C VAL A 133 3.62 4.86 -16.48
N ALA A 134 2.52 4.12 -16.59
CA ALA A 134 2.39 2.79 -16.00
C ALA A 134 3.44 1.81 -16.53
N GLU A 135 3.68 1.78 -17.84
CA GLU A 135 4.72 0.96 -18.45
C GLU A 135 6.13 1.37 -18.02
N ALA A 136 6.38 2.68 -17.86
CA ALA A 136 7.65 3.17 -17.35
C ALA A 136 7.88 2.77 -15.88
N LEU A 137 6.83 2.84 -15.05
CA LEU A 137 6.85 2.38 -13.67
C LEU A 137 7.09 0.88 -13.59
N ASP A 138 6.46 0.08 -14.46
CA ASP A 138 6.66 -1.37 -14.51
C ASP A 138 8.11 -1.76 -14.88
N ARG A 139 8.69 -1.12 -15.90
CA ARG A 139 10.11 -1.29 -16.23
C ARG A 139 11.01 -0.91 -15.05
N THR A 140 10.68 0.19 -14.37
CA THR A 140 11.45 0.67 -13.23
C THR A 140 11.36 -0.29 -12.04
N TRP A 141 10.17 -0.79 -11.72
CA TRP A 141 9.95 -1.79 -10.67
C TRP A 141 10.85 -3.00 -10.85
N HIS A 142 10.83 -3.60 -12.04
CA HIS A 142 11.61 -4.79 -12.35
C HIS A 142 13.12 -4.53 -12.30
N ALA A 143 13.55 -3.35 -12.73
CA ALA A 143 14.97 -3.00 -12.76
C ALA A 143 15.54 -2.61 -11.38
N LEU A 144 14.75 -1.98 -10.51
CA LEU A 144 15.25 -1.40 -9.26
C LEU A 144 14.82 -2.15 -8.01
N LEU A 145 13.60 -2.67 -7.96
CA LEU A 145 12.98 -3.06 -6.69
C LEU A 145 12.49 -4.51 -6.63
N ALA A 146 12.06 -5.10 -7.76
CA ALA A 146 11.47 -6.44 -7.80
C ALA A 146 12.35 -7.52 -7.16
N ARG A 147 13.67 -7.45 -7.39
CA ARG A 147 14.65 -8.39 -6.81
C ARG A 147 14.67 -8.34 -5.28
N ASP A 148 14.61 -7.14 -4.72
CA ASP A 148 14.77 -6.91 -3.27
C ASP A 148 13.43 -6.91 -2.54
N TRP A 149 12.32 -6.84 -3.29
CA TRP A 149 10.97 -6.75 -2.74
C TRP A 149 10.61 -7.85 -1.73
N PRO A 150 10.92 -9.15 -1.94
CA PRO A 150 10.62 -10.17 -0.93
C PRO A 150 11.25 -9.88 0.44
N GLN A 151 12.47 -9.33 0.45
CA GLN A 151 13.17 -8.96 1.69
C GLN A 151 12.56 -7.71 2.33
N LEU A 152 12.25 -6.68 1.54
CA LEU A 152 11.62 -5.46 2.03
C LEU A 152 10.21 -5.73 2.56
N ARG A 153 9.43 -6.54 1.84
CA ARG A 153 8.12 -7.01 2.24
C ARG A 153 8.18 -7.74 3.57
N ALA A 154 9.10 -8.71 3.73
CA ALA A 154 9.27 -9.43 4.99
C ALA A 154 9.65 -8.48 6.14
N LEU A 155 10.44 -7.44 5.88
CA LEU A 155 10.75 -6.41 6.89
C LEU A 155 9.48 -5.67 7.33
N CYS A 156 8.68 -5.21 6.38
CA CYS A 156 7.41 -4.53 6.67
C CYS A 156 6.40 -5.45 7.38
N GLU A 157 6.31 -6.73 7.00
CA GLU A 157 5.45 -7.72 7.67
C GLU A 157 5.86 -7.94 9.13
N ARG A 158 7.18 -8.03 9.42
CA ARG A 158 7.68 -8.13 10.80
C ARG A 158 7.36 -6.88 11.62
N ASP A 159 7.43 -5.68 11.02
CA ASP A 159 7.00 -4.46 11.68
C ASP A 159 5.50 -4.54 12.04
N VAL A 160 4.63 -4.95 11.10
CA VAL A 160 3.19 -5.13 11.37
C VAL A 160 2.94 -6.09 12.53
N VAL A 161 3.62 -7.24 12.58
CA VAL A 161 3.50 -8.20 13.70
C VAL A 161 3.90 -7.54 15.02
N HIS A 162 4.98 -6.76 15.02
CA HIS A 162 5.40 -6.02 16.20
C HIS A 162 4.36 -4.97 16.63
N ARG A 163 3.82 -4.18 15.69
CA ARG A 163 2.80 -3.16 15.98
C ARG A 163 1.50 -3.78 16.49
N ALA A 164 1.07 -4.91 15.92
CA ALA A 164 -0.06 -5.67 16.42
C ALA A 164 0.17 -6.15 17.86
N GLY A 165 1.39 -6.58 18.20
CA GLY A 165 1.78 -6.94 19.56
C GLY A 165 1.73 -5.74 20.53
N GLU A 166 2.26 -4.59 20.14
CA GLU A 166 2.20 -3.35 20.94
C GLU A 166 0.75 -2.89 21.15
N LEU A 167 -0.09 -2.98 20.12
CA LEU A 167 -1.52 -2.69 20.22
C LEU A 167 -2.21 -3.57 21.27
N GLY A 168 -1.94 -4.88 21.27
CA GLY A 168 -2.52 -5.82 22.23
C GLY A 168 -2.02 -5.64 23.67
N GLN A 169 -0.74 -5.27 23.84
CA GLN A 169 -0.12 -5.15 25.16
C GLN A 169 -0.30 -3.78 25.81
N ARG A 170 -0.31 -2.71 25.01
CA ARG A 170 -0.20 -1.32 25.48
C ARG A 170 -1.26 -0.38 24.88
N GLY A 171 -2.09 -0.88 23.96
CA GLY A 171 -3.16 -0.12 23.34
C GLY A 171 -2.69 0.82 22.21
N TRP A 172 -3.67 1.53 21.64
CA TRP A 172 -3.50 2.38 20.46
C TRP A 172 -2.51 3.54 20.65
N ALA A 173 -2.58 4.24 21.78
CA ALA A 173 -1.72 5.40 22.03
C ALA A 173 -0.23 5.01 22.01
N ALA A 174 0.13 3.90 22.65
CA ALA A 174 1.51 3.41 22.69
C ALA A 174 1.99 2.91 21.32
N ALA A 175 1.14 2.15 20.61
CA ALA A 175 1.48 1.65 19.28
C ALA A 175 1.72 2.79 18.28
N LEU A 176 0.90 3.84 18.32
CA LEU A 176 1.04 5.03 17.46
C LEU A 176 2.28 5.85 17.81
N ALA A 177 2.55 6.07 19.10
CA ALA A 177 3.76 6.77 19.55
C ALA A 177 5.05 6.06 19.12
N GLY A 178 4.99 4.73 18.95
CA GLY A 178 6.12 3.95 18.45
C GLY A 178 6.35 4.05 16.93
N LEU A 179 5.43 4.64 16.14
CA LEU A 179 5.56 4.69 14.68
C LEU A 179 6.60 5.70 14.22
N HIS A 180 6.57 6.91 14.80
CA HIS A 180 7.46 8.01 14.45
C HIS A 180 7.39 9.10 15.53
N GLU A 181 8.46 9.88 15.75
CA GLU A 181 8.48 10.97 16.74
C GLU A 181 7.41 12.03 16.50
N ASN A 182 7.04 12.23 15.24
CA ASN A 182 6.00 13.15 14.81
C ASN A 182 4.60 12.53 14.80
N VAL A 183 4.39 11.30 15.26
CA VAL A 183 3.06 10.69 15.35
C VAL A 183 2.68 10.54 16.81
N ARG A 184 1.63 11.25 17.23
CA ARG A 184 1.20 11.24 18.64
C ARG A 184 -0.31 11.13 18.78
N TRP A 185 -0.73 10.41 19.81
CA TRP A 185 -2.12 10.41 20.25
C TRP A 185 -2.37 11.57 21.20
N ARG A 186 -3.39 12.39 20.93
CA ARG A 186 -3.76 13.53 21.78
C ARG A 186 -5.26 13.83 21.69
N ASP A 187 -5.92 13.97 22.83
CA ASP A 187 -7.31 14.43 22.94
C ASP A 187 -8.27 13.67 22.00
N GLY A 188 -8.17 12.33 21.94
CA GLY A 188 -9.02 11.49 21.09
C GLY A 188 -8.72 11.56 19.58
N GLY A 189 -7.53 12.00 19.21
CA GLY A 189 -7.11 12.08 17.81
C GLY A 189 -5.63 11.77 17.62
N ILE A 190 -5.25 11.58 16.35
CA ILE A 190 -3.88 11.33 15.92
C ILE A 190 -3.34 12.61 15.31
N GLU A 191 -2.28 13.15 15.89
CA GLU A 191 -1.59 14.33 15.38
C GLU A 191 -0.32 13.93 14.66
N VAL A 192 -0.13 14.52 13.48
CA VAL A 192 1.06 14.36 12.65
C VAL A 192 1.61 15.76 12.28
N PRO A 193 2.43 16.39 13.12
CA PRO A 193 3.27 17.52 12.72
C PRO A 193 4.39 17.09 11.74
N PRO A 194 5.06 18.00 11.01
CA PRO A 194 4.70 19.38 10.67
C PRO A 194 4.09 19.52 9.26
N PHE A 195 2.79 19.24 9.07
CA PHE A 195 2.11 19.62 7.82
C PHE A 195 1.91 21.15 7.76
N ASP A 196 2.16 21.80 6.61
CA ASP A 196 2.15 23.27 6.45
C ASP A 196 0.81 23.94 6.84
N ALA A 197 -0.31 23.23 6.72
CA ALA A 197 -1.63 23.70 7.15
C ALA A 197 -2.12 22.94 8.40
N ALA A 198 -2.81 23.64 9.30
CA ALA A 198 -3.59 23.00 10.35
C ALA A 198 -4.88 22.45 9.74
N THR A 199 -4.95 21.13 9.58
CA THR A 199 -6.12 20.50 8.95
C THR A 199 -6.56 19.30 9.76
N THR A 200 -7.84 19.30 10.11
CA THR A 200 -8.48 18.22 10.87
C THR A 200 -9.37 17.42 9.93
N TYR A 201 -9.17 16.10 9.91
CA TYR A 201 -9.95 15.16 9.13
C TYR A 201 -10.62 14.17 10.07
N SER A 202 -11.93 13.96 9.88
CA SER A 202 -12.62 12.86 10.54
C SER A 202 -12.41 11.58 9.75
N LEU A 203 -12.13 10.47 10.43
CA LEU A 203 -12.07 9.14 9.81
C LEU A 203 -13.45 8.62 9.41
N ARG A 204 -14.54 9.26 9.88
CA ARG A 204 -15.94 8.99 9.51
C ARG A 204 -16.36 7.52 9.63
N GLY A 205 -15.80 6.78 10.59
CA GLY A 205 -16.09 5.36 10.77
C GLY A 205 -15.42 4.45 9.73
N ALA A 206 -14.51 4.94 8.89
CA ALA A 206 -13.79 4.13 7.90
C ALA A 206 -12.54 3.45 8.49
N GLY A 207 -12.06 3.92 9.64
CA GLY A 207 -10.79 3.51 10.23
C GLY A 207 -9.56 4.12 9.54
N LEU A 208 -8.39 3.88 10.14
CA LEU A 208 -7.10 4.32 9.61
C LEU A 208 -6.37 3.16 8.93
N LEU A 209 -5.87 3.39 7.71
CA LEU A 209 -4.95 2.47 7.05
C LEU A 209 -3.51 2.77 7.48
N LEU A 210 -2.82 1.78 8.02
CA LEU A 210 -1.43 1.88 8.48
C LEU A 210 -0.52 1.16 7.49
N VAL A 211 0.43 1.88 6.90
CA VAL A 211 1.37 1.32 5.90
C VAL A 211 2.81 1.53 6.37
N PRO A 212 3.54 0.49 6.79
CA PRO A 212 4.98 0.60 6.97
C PRO A 212 5.68 0.78 5.61
N SER A 213 6.68 1.63 5.56
CA SER A 213 7.53 1.83 4.37
C SER A 213 9.00 1.96 4.74
N VAL A 214 9.86 1.40 3.90
CA VAL A 214 11.31 1.51 4.00
C VAL A 214 11.81 2.85 3.47
N PHE A 215 11.30 3.30 2.32
CA PHE A 215 11.81 4.50 1.64
C PHE A 215 11.13 5.81 2.05
N VAL A 216 10.08 5.77 2.88
CA VAL A 216 9.47 7.00 3.45
C VAL A 216 10.40 7.68 4.48
N TRP A 217 11.32 6.92 5.08
CA TRP A 217 12.28 7.42 6.06
C TRP A 217 13.08 8.63 5.54
N PRO A 218 13.38 9.65 6.38
CA PRO A 218 13.09 9.77 7.81
C PRO A 218 11.71 10.35 8.11
N ASN A 219 10.81 10.39 7.12
CA ASN A 219 9.58 11.14 7.20
C ASN A 219 8.37 10.22 7.40
N VAL A 220 7.22 10.84 7.62
CA VAL A 220 5.90 10.21 7.50
C VAL A 220 5.17 10.81 6.30
N ALA A 221 4.21 10.06 5.78
CA ALA A 221 3.32 10.53 4.72
C ALA A 221 1.88 10.17 5.06
N ALA A 222 0.93 10.90 4.48
CA ALA A 222 -0.48 10.69 4.74
C ALA A 222 -1.33 10.87 3.49
N HIS A 223 -2.35 10.02 3.34
CA HIS A 223 -3.46 10.25 2.44
C HIS A 223 -4.66 10.63 3.29
N HIS A 224 -5.33 11.71 2.95
CA HIS A 224 -6.50 12.20 3.69
C HIS A 224 -7.59 12.78 2.78
N ASP A 225 -7.32 12.87 1.48
CA ASP A 225 -8.24 13.41 0.49
C ASP A 225 -9.18 12.32 -0.02
N GLU A 226 -10.47 12.67 -0.17
CA GLU A 226 -11.42 11.84 -0.89
C GLU A 226 -10.94 11.62 -2.34
N PRO A 227 -11.16 10.44 -2.93
CA PRO A 227 -11.98 9.32 -2.44
C PRO A 227 -11.22 8.29 -1.58
N TRP A 228 -9.99 8.59 -1.20
CA TRP A 228 -9.08 7.60 -0.62
C TRP A 228 -9.32 7.38 0.88
N PRO A 229 -9.09 6.17 1.40
CA PRO A 229 -9.11 5.96 2.84
C PRO A 229 -8.00 6.80 3.49
N CYS A 230 -8.30 7.34 4.68
CA CYS A 230 -7.27 7.98 5.49
C CYS A 230 -6.17 6.97 5.77
N THR A 231 -4.95 7.29 5.33
CA THR A 231 -3.81 6.39 5.36
C THR A 231 -2.64 7.12 6.00
N LEU A 232 -2.00 6.47 6.97
CA LEU A 232 -0.74 6.91 7.56
C LEU A 232 0.37 5.95 7.12
N ILE A 233 1.35 6.51 6.40
CA ILE A 233 2.56 5.80 6.01
C ILE A 233 3.71 6.22 6.93
N TYR A 234 4.40 5.24 7.49
CA TYR A 234 5.43 5.47 8.51
C TYR A 234 6.68 4.62 8.26
N PRO A 235 7.85 5.05 8.77
CA PRO A 235 9.08 4.26 8.62
C PRO A 235 8.96 2.90 9.30
N ALA A 236 9.17 1.83 8.54
CA ALA A 236 9.18 0.48 9.07
C ALA A 236 10.30 0.29 10.11
N ARG A 237 10.06 -0.52 11.15
CA ARG A 237 11.12 -0.88 12.10
C ARG A 237 12.18 -1.77 11.46
N GLY A 238 13.43 -1.60 11.90
CA GLY A 238 14.54 -2.48 11.52
C GLY A 238 15.20 -2.10 10.20
N ILE A 239 14.87 -0.95 9.64
CA ILE A 239 15.53 -0.37 8.47
C ILE A 239 17.04 -0.22 8.71
N SER A 240 17.47 0.15 9.92
CA SER A 240 18.90 0.25 10.27
C SER A 240 19.67 -1.07 10.07
N ALA A 241 19.01 -2.22 10.26
CA ALA A 241 19.64 -3.53 10.04
C ALA A 241 19.89 -3.83 8.56
N LEU A 242 19.19 -3.14 7.65
CA LEU A 242 19.54 -3.18 6.23
C LEU A 242 20.79 -2.33 5.95
N TRP A 243 21.09 -1.32 6.79
CA TRP A 243 22.13 -0.31 6.57
C TRP A 243 23.49 -0.72 7.12
N GLU A 244 23.49 -1.69 8.02
CA GLU A 244 24.71 -2.37 8.48
C GLU A 244 25.30 -3.24 7.36
N PRO A 245 26.61 -3.15 7.07
CA PRO A 245 27.30 -4.07 6.19
C PRO A 245 27.20 -5.51 6.72
N GLY A 246 26.27 -6.26 6.16
CA GLY A 246 26.14 -7.73 6.18
C GLY A 246 26.77 -8.48 7.35
N ALA A 247 26.01 -8.69 8.43
CA ALA A 247 26.09 -9.97 9.11
C ALA A 247 25.45 -11.00 8.19
N ALA A 248 26.25 -11.60 7.29
CA ALA A 248 25.81 -12.77 6.54
C ALA A 248 25.36 -13.81 7.57
N VAL A 249 24.08 -14.16 7.56
CA VAL A 249 23.56 -15.25 8.38
C VAL A 249 24.25 -16.52 7.87
N PRO A 250 25.06 -17.21 8.69
CA PRO A 250 25.72 -18.44 8.27
C PRO A 250 24.67 -19.43 7.77
N PRO A 251 24.97 -20.24 6.74
CA PRO A 251 24.05 -21.28 6.24
C PRO A 251 23.51 -22.17 7.37
N ASP A 252 24.31 -22.33 8.42
CA ASP A 252 24.04 -23.19 9.57
C ASP A 252 23.25 -22.50 10.69
N ALA A 253 22.98 -21.19 10.60
CA ALA A 253 22.25 -20.48 11.66
C ALA A 253 20.81 -21.00 11.81
N LEU A 254 20.19 -21.41 10.69
CA LEU A 254 18.87 -22.03 10.73
C LEU A 254 18.95 -23.48 11.26
N ALA A 255 20.01 -24.22 10.93
CA ALA A 255 20.26 -25.56 11.47
C ALA A 255 20.57 -25.54 12.98
N ALA A 256 21.26 -24.50 13.45
CA ALA A 256 21.55 -24.28 14.86
C ALA A 256 20.29 -23.89 15.66
N LEU A 257 19.37 -23.15 15.04
CA LEU A 257 18.10 -22.75 15.69
C LEU A 257 17.08 -23.90 15.74
N LEU A 258 17.07 -24.76 14.72
CA LEU A 258 16.18 -25.92 14.64
C LEU A 258 16.72 -27.14 15.41
N GLY A 259 17.98 -27.10 15.82
CA GLY A 259 18.70 -28.23 16.40
C GLY A 259 18.95 -29.36 15.38
N PRO A 260 19.85 -30.32 15.67
CA PRO A 260 20.01 -31.50 14.84
C PRO A 260 18.67 -32.25 14.81
N LEU A 261 18.08 -32.40 13.62
CA LEU A 261 17.00 -33.36 13.40
C LEU A 261 17.47 -34.72 13.94
N PRO A 262 16.78 -35.33 14.93
CA PRO A 262 17.21 -36.61 15.46
C PRO A 262 17.24 -37.62 14.31
N GLY A 263 18.44 -38.13 14.02
CA GLY A 263 18.65 -39.13 12.99
C GLY A 263 17.78 -40.36 13.21
N PRO A 264 17.52 -41.16 12.16
CA PRO A 264 16.73 -42.38 12.30
C PRO A 264 17.36 -43.28 13.36
N ARG A 265 16.63 -43.52 14.45
CA ARG A 265 17.04 -44.44 15.51
C ARG A 265 17.34 -45.80 14.85
N PRO A 266 18.53 -46.40 15.07
CA PRO A 266 18.79 -47.74 14.59
C PRO A 266 17.75 -48.68 15.21
N GLY A 267 17.01 -49.38 14.35
CA GLY A 267 15.98 -50.32 14.76
C GLY A 267 16.57 -51.38 15.68
N ARG A 268 15.88 -51.63 16.80
CA ARG A 268 16.14 -52.79 17.67
C ARG A 268 16.19 -54.07 16.80
N PRO A 269 17.16 -54.97 17.01
CA PRO A 269 17.16 -56.27 16.33
C PRO A 269 15.90 -57.05 16.76
N GLY A 270 15.02 -57.30 15.79
CA GLY A 270 13.82 -58.09 15.98
C GLY A 270 14.15 -59.58 16.07
N HIS A 271 13.49 -60.27 17.00
CA HIS A 271 13.47 -61.72 17.09
C HIS A 271 13.03 -62.38 15.77
N PRO A 272 13.55 -63.59 15.47
CA PRO A 272 13.27 -64.28 14.21
C PRO A 272 11.78 -64.65 14.10
N ARG A 273 11.14 -64.20 13.02
CA ARG A 273 9.76 -64.57 12.66
C ARG A 273 9.75 -66.00 12.12
N GLN A 274 8.89 -66.83 12.72
CA GLN A 274 8.54 -68.14 12.18
C GLN A 274 7.76 -67.98 10.88
N HIS A 275 8.13 -68.77 9.88
CA HIS A 275 7.46 -68.85 8.58
C HIS A 275 6.04 -69.42 8.72
N HIS A 276 5.07 -68.76 8.08
CA HIS A 276 3.77 -69.35 7.75
C HIS A 276 3.50 -69.15 6.25
N PRO A 277 2.91 -70.14 5.55
CA PRO A 277 2.86 -70.16 4.10
C PRO A 277 1.81 -69.19 3.52
N ALA A 278 2.04 -68.80 2.27
CA ALA A 278 1.33 -67.79 1.51
C ALA A 278 -0.17 -68.10 1.31
N ARG A 279 -1.01 -67.07 1.45
CA ARG A 279 -2.39 -67.07 0.93
C ARG A 279 -2.39 -66.68 -0.56
N PRO A 280 -3.24 -67.30 -1.39
CA PRO A 280 -3.32 -66.98 -2.82
C PRO A 280 -4.02 -65.64 -3.07
N GLN A 281 -3.52 -64.94 -4.10
CA GLN A 281 -4.04 -63.65 -4.61
C GLN A 281 -5.33 -63.87 -5.42
N PRO A 282 -6.37 -63.03 -5.27
CA PRO A 282 -7.55 -63.10 -6.14
C PRO A 282 -7.30 -62.41 -7.49
N ALA A 283 -7.86 -63.00 -8.55
CA ALA A 283 -7.77 -62.55 -9.94
C ALA A 283 -8.49 -61.19 -10.19
N PRO A 284 -8.09 -60.41 -11.22
CA PRO A 284 -8.63 -59.09 -11.48
C PRO A 284 -10.00 -59.11 -12.18
N ASP A 285 -10.91 -58.25 -11.73
CA ASP A 285 -12.28 -58.05 -12.25
C ASP A 285 -12.28 -57.33 -13.63
N PRO A 286 -12.91 -57.89 -14.68
CA PRO A 286 -12.85 -57.34 -16.04
C PRO A 286 -13.81 -56.17 -16.33
N ARG A 287 -14.39 -55.50 -15.32
CA ARG A 287 -15.40 -54.42 -15.56
C ARG A 287 -14.93 -52.97 -15.37
N ARG A 288 -13.63 -52.69 -15.26
CA ARG A 288 -13.11 -51.31 -15.28
C ARG A 288 -12.84 -50.82 -16.70
N GLY A 289 -13.91 -50.54 -17.44
CA GLY A 289 -13.78 -50.10 -18.83
C GLY A 289 -15.00 -49.43 -19.43
N ARG A 290 -15.72 -48.55 -18.73
CA ARG A 290 -16.72 -47.65 -19.37
C ARG A 290 -16.76 -46.28 -18.68
N ARG A 291 -16.31 -45.24 -19.41
CA ARG A 291 -16.55 -43.82 -19.09
C ARG A 291 -18.04 -43.50 -19.32
N PRO A 292 -18.73 -42.77 -18.42
CA PRO A 292 -20.06 -42.27 -18.70
C PRO A 292 -20.03 -41.05 -19.64
N PRO A 293 -21.08 -40.81 -20.45
CA PRO A 293 -21.13 -39.71 -21.40
C PRO A 293 -21.31 -38.34 -20.72
N ARG A 294 -20.72 -37.31 -21.33
CA ARG A 294 -20.81 -35.90 -20.92
C ARG A 294 -22.25 -35.39 -21.05
N ARG A 295 -22.83 -34.87 -19.96
CA ARG A 295 -24.10 -34.12 -19.99
C ARG A 295 -23.89 -32.74 -20.67
N PRO A 296 -24.83 -32.25 -21.48
CA PRO A 296 -24.76 -30.91 -22.06
C PRO A 296 -25.00 -29.82 -21.00
N ALA A 297 -24.31 -28.69 -21.17
CA ALA A 297 -24.35 -27.54 -20.27
C ALA A 297 -25.75 -26.92 -20.19
N ARG A 298 -26.31 -26.83 -18.98
CA ARG A 298 -27.49 -25.99 -18.72
C ARG A 298 -27.07 -24.53 -18.80
N ARG A 299 -27.65 -23.79 -19.75
CA ARG A 299 -27.57 -22.32 -19.82
C ARG A 299 -28.11 -21.73 -18.51
N ARG A 300 -27.28 -20.95 -17.81
CA ARG A 300 -27.72 -20.11 -16.70
C ARG A 300 -28.57 -18.95 -17.25
N PRO A 301 -29.72 -18.61 -16.65
CA PRO A 301 -30.43 -17.38 -16.97
C PRO A 301 -29.62 -16.14 -16.52
N PRO A 302 -29.75 -15.00 -17.19
CA PRO A 302 -29.00 -13.79 -16.86
C PRO A 302 -29.41 -13.24 -15.49
N LEU A 303 -28.41 -12.79 -14.72
CA LEU A 303 -28.61 -12.10 -13.44
C LEU A 303 -29.30 -10.75 -13.66
N PRO A 304 -30.25 -10.34 -12.79
CA PRO A 304 -30.90 -9.04 -12.89
C PRO A 304 -29.90 -7.92 -12.57
N ARG A 305 -29.94 -6.84 -13.36
CA ARG A 305 -29.12 -5.63 -13.21
C ARG A 305 -29.40 -4.95 -11.85
N PRO A 306 -28.37 -4.42 -11.16
CA PRO A 306 -28.60 -3.60 -9.98
C PRO A 306 -29.27 -2.28 -10.38
N ARG A 307 -30.40 -1.97 -9.72
CA ARG A 307 -31.10 -0.68 -9.83
C ARG A 307 -30.22 0.40 -9.20
N GLY A 308 -29.86 1.43 -9.97
CA GLY A 308 -29.18 2.62 -9.47
C GLY A 308 -30.07 3.41 -8.49
N PRO A 309 -29.50 4.12 -7.51
CA PRO A 309 -30.28 4.75 -6.45
C PRO A 309 -30.61 6.20 -6.80
N PHE A 310 -31.44 6.46 -7.82
CA PHE A 310 -32.04 7.80 -8.00
C PHE A 310 -33.41 7.68 -8.66
N GLY A 311 -34.45 7.69 -7.83
CA GLY A 311 -35.81 8.05 -8.21
C GLY A 311 -36.22 9.34 -7.47
N PRO A 312 -36.99 10.24 -8.10
CA PRO A 312 -37.23 11.58 -7.59
C PRO A 312 -38.14 11.59 -6.34
N LEU A 313 -37.83 12.45 -5.37
CA LEU A 313 -38.70 12.72 -4.22
C LEU A 313 -39.97 13.50 -4.66
N PRO A 314 -41.14 13.24 -4.04
CA PRO A 314 -42.35 14.01 -4.27
C PRO A 314 -42.34 15.38 -3.56
N PRO A 315 -43.14 16.36 -4.01
CA PRO A 315 -43.19 17.69 -3.42
C PRO A 315 -43.94 17.70 -2.09
N HIS A 316 -43.44 18.46 -1.11
CA HIS A 316 -44.09 18.70 0.18
C HIS A 316 -44.90 20.01 0.14
N PRO A 317 -46.13 20.05 0.69
CA PRO A 317 -46.99 21.24 0.65
C PRO A 317 -46.67 22.27 1.75
N ASP A 318 -47.26 23.45 1.51
CA ASP A 318 -47.16 24.74 2.18
C ASP A 318 -47.25 24.80 3.71
N GLY A 319 -46.55 25.81 4.24
CA GLY A 319 -47.18 26.86 5.05
C GLY A 319 -47.23 26.67 6.57
N ARG A 320 -46.42 27.47 7.29
CA ARG A 320 -46.84 28.41 8.35
C ARG A 320 -45.61 28.99 9.08
N ARG A 321 -45.56 30.33 9.15
CA ARG A 321 -44.83 31.08 10.20
C ARG A 321 -45.67 31.08 11.49
N PRO A 322 -45.04 31.24 12.67
CA PRO A 322 -45.01 32.57 13.29
C PRO A 322 -43.67 32.92 13.98
N ASP A 323 -43.61 34.17 14.44
CA ASP A 323 -42.44 34.96 14.85
C ASP A 323 -41.89 34.71 16.28
N ARG A 324 -40.71 35.33 16.49
CA ARG A 324 -40.05 35.81 17.74
C ARG A 324 -39.20 34.82 18.54
N PHE A 325 -37.88 35.02 18.51
CA PHE A 325 -37.01 35.54 19.60
C PHE A 325 -35.55 35.57 19.08
N GLY A 326 -34.82 36.69 19.26
CA GLY A 326 -33.38 36.78 18.94
C GLY A 326 -32.49 36.48 20.16
N PRO A 327 -31.19 36.82 20.13
CA PRO A 327 -30.16 36.39 19.19
C PRO A 327 -29.12 35.48 19.89
N LEU A 328 -28.58 34.47 19.20
CA LEU A 328 -27.32 33.84 19.61
C LEU A 328 -26.42 33.71 18.38
N THR A 329 -25.28 34.38 18.49
CA THR A 329 -24.14 34.40 17.59
C THR A 329 -23.54 33.00 17.43
N GLY A 330 -24.12 32.21 16.53
CA GLY A 330 -23.53 30.98 16.02
C GLY A 330 -22.70 31.29 14.79
N ALA A 331 -21.38 31.25 14.91
CA ALA A 331 -20.45 31.29 13.78
C ALA A 331 -20.79 30.13 12.83
N ARG A 332 -21.46 30.46 11.72
CA ARG A 332 -21.70 29.54 10.61
C ARG A 332 -20.35 29.11 10.06
N ALA A 333 -20.00 27.85 10.25
CA ALA A 333 -18.97 27.17 9.47
C ALA A 333 -19.35 27.32 7.99
N ARG A 334 -18.65 28.23 7.30
CA ARG A 334 -18.72 28.37 5.86
C ARG A 334 -18.21 27.07 5.26
N ARG A 335 -19.07 26.38 4.49
CA ARG A 335 -18.61 25.37 3.53
C ARG A 335 -17.52 26.02 2.66
N PRO A 336 -16.32 25.44 2.55
CA PRO A 336 -15.37 25.89 1.55
C PRO A 336 -15.93 25.53 0.16
N PRO A 337 -15.64 26.32 -0.89
CA PRO A 337 -16.00 25.97 -2.25
C PRO A 337 -15.30 24.67 -2.68
N PRO A 338 -15.90 23.86 -3.58
CA PRO A 338 -15.25 22.67 -4.10
C PRO A 338 -14.07 23.12 -4.99
N GLY A 339 -12.83 22.89 -4.56
CA GLY A 339 -11.69 23.31 -5.37
C GLY A 339 -10.33 23.46 -4.67
N VAL A 340 -10.11 22.88 -3.48
CA VAL A 340 -8.78 22.83 -2.87
C VAL A 340 -8.47 21.37 -2.61
N TRP A 341 -7.75 20.74 -3.54
CA TRP A 341 -7.50 19.30 -3.54
C TRP A 341 -6.07 18.96 -3.93
N ALA A 342 -5.63 17.86 -3.32
CA ALA A 342 -4.59 16.95 -3.74
C ALA A 342 -3.16 17.26 -3.28
N GLY A 343 -2.68 16.38 -2.41
CA GLY A 343 -1.28 15.99 -2.36
C GLY A 343 -0.93 15.15 -1.14
N VAL A 344 -0.38 13.96 -1.37
CA VAL A 344 0.34 13.17 -0.34
C VAL A 344 1.48 14.01 0.24
N ALA A 345 1.28 14.71 1.35
CA ALA A 345 2.36 15.50 1.94
C ALA A 345 3.40 14.58 2.62
N THR A 346 4.63 14.53 2.09
CA THR A 346 5.82 14.10 2.83
C THR A 346 6.47 15.31 3.48
N VAL A 347 6.77 15.17 4.76
CA VAL A 347 7.16 16.29 5.62
C VAL A 347 8.53 16.01 6.27
N ARG A 348 9.44 16.98 6.22
CA ARG A 348 10.77 16.95 6.87
C ARG A 348 10.70 17.29 8.37
N PRO A 349 11.73 16.91 9.16
CA PRO A 349 11.92 17.42 10.52
C PRO A 349 12.07 18.95 10.57
#